data_AF-A0AA52H8A0-F1
#
_entry.id   AF-A0AA52H8A0-F1
#
_cell.length_a   1.000
_cell.length_b   1.000
_cell.length_c   1.000
_cell.angle_alpha   90.00
_cell.angle_beta   90.00
_cell.angle_gamma   90.00
#
_symmetry.space_group_name_H-M   'P 1'
#
loop_
_entity.id
_entity.type
_entity.pdbx_description
1 polymer ?
#
loop_
_entity_poly.entity_id
_entity_poly.type
_entity_poly.pdbx_seq_one_letter_code
_entity_poly.pdbx_strand_id
1 'polypeptide(L)'
;MTDISTVTQSGLASEMLLKGQIQQAKASITGVKGEDISPELDKKIRKVAESFEAMFISQLLQPMFQDIPVDETMGGGSGEQMFRGMMVEQMGKSMASGGGIGLSDSIYSEILKMQEVAS
;
A
#
# COMPACT_ATOMS: atom_id res chain seq x y z
N MET A 1 6.44 52.74 40.08
CA MET A 1 5.11 52.23 39.69
C MET A 1 5.27 51.55 38.35
N THR A 2 5.35 50.23 38.33
CA THR A 2 5.48 49.45 37.09
C THR A 2 4.11 49.41 36.43
N ASP A 3 4.01 50.04 35.26
CA ASP A 3 2.76 50.31 34.55
C ASP A 3 2.06 49.01 34.16
N ILE A 4 0.81 48.84 34.58
CA ILE A 4 -0.04 47.66 34.29
C ILE A 4 -0.11 47.38 32.78
N SER A 5 0.06 48.43 31.96
CA SER A 5 0.12 48.41 30.51
C SER A 5 1.26 47.55 29.92
N THR A 6 2.38 47.36 30.62
CA THR A 6 3.53 46.58 30.13
C THR A 6 3.37 45.07 30.30
N VAL A 7 2.63 44.63 31.33
CA VAL A 7 2.37 43.20 31.59
C VAL A 7 1.34 42.65 30.59
N THR A 8 0.38 43.48 30.15
CA THR A 8 -0.65 43.10 29.16
C THR A 8 -0.10 43.00 27.74
N GLN A 9 0.87 43.85 27.35
CA GLN A 9 1.53 43.73 26.05
C GLN A 9 2.51 42.54 25.98
N SER A 10 3.19 42.19 27.08
CA SER A 10 4.08 41.03 27.08
C SER A 10 3.33 39.71 26.98
N GLY A 11 2.11 39.60 27.56
CA GLY A 11 1.26 38.42 27.46
C GLY A 11 0.74 38.16 26.04
N LEU A 12 0.33 39.22 25.32
CA LEU A 12 -0.15 39.12 23.94
C LEU A 12 0.97 38.72 22.97
N ALA A 13 2.21 39.19 23.20
CA ALA A 13 3.37 38.80 22.41
C ALA A 13 3.71 37.31 22.57
N SER A 14 3.63 36.77 23.80
CA SER A 14 3.85 35.33 24.06
C SER A 14 2.79 34.45 23.42
N GLU A 15 1.51 34.86 23.42
CA GLU A 15 0.44 34.11 22.73
C GLU A 15 0.61 34.12 21.21
N MET A 16 1.03 35.24 20.61
CA MET A 16 1.29 35.31 19.17
C MET A 16 2.48 34.43 18.78
N LEU A 17 3.53 34.38 19.61
CA LEU A 17 4.68 33.47 19.42
C LEU A 17 4.26 32.01 19.52
N LEU A 18 3.45 31.64 20.53
CA LEU A 18 2.94 30.28 20.70
C LEU A 18 2.06 29.86 19.53
N LYS A 19 1.13 30.73 19.10
CA LYS A 19 0.25 30.49 17.95
C LYS A 19 1.03 30.38 16.65
N GLY A 20 2.08 31.19 16.46
CA GLY A 20 3.00 31.10 15.32
C GLY A 20 3.78 29.79 15.30
N GLN A 21 4.26 29.33 16.46
CA GLN A 21 4.95 28.04 16.60
C GLN A 21 4.03 26.85 16.37
N ILE A 22 2.78 26.90 16.88
CA ILE A 22 1.78 25.84 16.65
C ILE A 22 1.34 25.82 15.17
N GLN A 23 1.28 26.97 14.50
CA GLN A 23 0.97 27.05 13.07
C GLN A 23 2.13 26.53 12.20
N GLN A 24 3.38 26.82 12.57
CA GLN A 24 4.57 26.23 11.93
C GLN A 24 4.64 24.73 12.17
N ALA A 25 4.43 24.26 13.40
CA ALA A 25 4.41 22.83 13.73
C ALA A 25 3.30 22.11 12.94
N LYS A 26 2.11 22.70 12.79
CA LYS A 26 1.07 22.16 11.92
C LYS A 26 1.52 22.12 10.46
N ALA A 27 2.19 23.14 9.94
CA ALA A 27 2.72 23.13 8.57
C ALA A 27 3.80 22.05 8.36
N SER A 28 4.64 21.79 9.37
CA SER A 28 5.65 20.72 9.34
C SER A 28 5.05 19.33 9.44
N ILE A 29 4.01 19.15 10.27
CA ILE A 29 3.32 17.86 10.49
C ILE A 29 2.36 17.53 9.34
N THR A 30 1.82 18.53 8.64
CA THR A 30 0.98 18.33 7.45
C THR A 30 1.81 18.21 6.16
N GLY A 31 3.15 18.17 6.29
CA GLY A 31 4.11 18.18 5.17
C GLY A 31 4.38 16.81 4.55
N VAL A 32 4.07 15.70 5.23
CA VAL A 32 4.19 14.35 4.65
C VAL A 32 2.91 14.02 3.87
N LYS A 33 2.61 14.88 2.90
CA LYS A 33 1.72 14.50 1.81
C LYS A 33 2.49 13.44 1.02
N GLY A 34 1.86 12.39 0.50
CA GLY A 34 2.49 11.31 -0.30
C GLY A 34 3.19 11.74 -1.61
N GLU A 35 3.66 12.97 -1.68
CA GLU A 35 4.31 13.66 -2.80
C GLU A 35 5.85 13.44 -2.82
N ASP A 36 6.44 12.89 -1.74
CA ASP A 36 7.89 12.56 -1.68
C ASP A 36 8.25 11.15 -2.17
N ILE A 37 7.27 10.38 -2.66
CA ILE A 37 7.53 9.05 -3.23
C ILE A 37 8.05 9.24 -4.65
N SER A 38 9.32 8.87 -4.89
CA SER A 38 9.87 8.91 -6.25
C SER A 38 8.98 8.11 -7.22
N PRO A 39 8.78 8.55 -8.48
CA PRO A 39 7.97 7.82 -9.46
C PRO A 39 8.41 6.36 -9.67
N GLU A 40 9.69 6.08 -9.48
CA GLU A 40 10.23 4.71 -9.57
C GLU A 40 9.86 3.84 -8.38
N LEU A 41 9.76 4.43 -7.18
CA LEU A 41 9.30 3.72 -5.98
C LEU A 41 7.80 3.46 -6.05
N ASP A 42 6.99 4.43 -6.51
CA ASP A 42 5.55 4.25 -6.73
C ASP A 42 5.27 3.06 -7.66
N LYS A 43 5.93 3.01 -8.83
CA LYS A 43 5.81 1.88 -9.78
C LYS A 43 6.18 0.55 -9.13
N LYS A 44 7.22 0.51 -8.30
CA LYS A 44 7.63 -0.71 -7.59
C LYS A 44 6.56 -1.16 -6.59
N ILE A 45 5.99 -0.24 -5.83
CA ILE A 45 4.94 -0.55 -4.85
C ILE A 45 3.71 -1.11 -5.57
N ARG A 46 3.27 -0.47 -6.66
CA ARG A 46 2.17 -0.96 -7.50
C ARG A 46 2.44 -2.37 -8.02
N LYS A 47 3.62 -2.60 -8.59
CA LYS A 47 4.01 -3.91 -9.12
C LYS A 47 4.04 -5.00 -8.05
N VAL A 48 4.52 -4.68 -6.84
CA VAL A 48 4.53 -5.62 -5.72
C VAL A 48 3.10 -5.92 -5.27
N ALA A 49 2.26 -4.90 -5.17
CA ALA A 49 0.85 -5.07 -4.80
C ALA A 49 0.08 -5.93 -5.82
N GLU A 50 0.25 -5.68 -7.11
CA GLU A 50 -0.30 -6.50 -8.20
C GLU A 50 0.22 -7.94 -8.15
N SER A 51 1.51 -8.13 -7.88
CA SER A 51 2.11 -9.47 -7.75
C SER A 51 1.55 -10.24 -6.56
N PHE A 52 1.31 -9.56 -5.44
CA PHE A 52 0.68 -10.15 -4.27
C PHE A 52 -0.76 -10.58 -4.56
N GLU A 53 -1.53 -9.71 -5.21
CA GLU A 53 -2.90 -10.04 -5.65
C GLU A 53 -2.90 -11.23 -6.62
N ALA A 54 -1.97 -11.28 -7.59
CA ALA A 54 -1.84 -12.40 -8.51
C ALA A 54 -1.58 -13.72 -7.78
N MET A 55 -0.70 -13.73 -6.79
CA MET A 55 -0.43 -14.91 -5.96
C MET A 55 -1.69 -15.31 -5.18
N PHE A 56 -2.38 -14.35 -4.58
CA PHE A 56 -3.60 -14.60 -3.82
C PHE A 56 -4.70 -15.22 -4.69
N ILE A 57 -4.97 -14.64 -5.87
CA ILE A 57 -5.91 -15.19 -6.84
C ILE A 57 -5.50 -16.60 -7.25
N SER A 58 -4.21 -16.83 -7.50
CA SER A 58 -3.70 -18.16 -7.85
C SER A 58 -4.00 -19.19 -6.75
N GLN A 59 -3.85 -18.84 -5.47
CA GLN A 59 -4.21 -19.73 -4.36
C GLN A 59 -5.72 -19.98 -4.28
N LEU A 60 -6.54 -18.96 -4.56
CA LEU A 60 -8.00 -19.12 -4.57
C LEU A 60 -8.48 -20.02 -5.73
N LEU A 61 -7.78 -20.01 -6.85
CA LEU A 61 -8.11 -20.82 -8.02
C LEU A 61 -7.63 -22.27 -7.89
N GLN A 62 -6.64 -22.57 -7.04
CA GLN A 62 -6.09 -23.92 -6.90
C GLN A 62 -7.14 -25.01 -6.64
N PRO A 63 -8.09 -24.85 -5.69
CA PRO A 63 -9.09 -25.89 -5.40
C PRO A 63 -9.95 -26.28 -6.61
N MET A 64 -10.19 -25.34 -7.54
CA MET A 64 -10.97 -25.61 -8.75
C MET A 64 -10.30 -26.65 -9.67
N PHE A 65 -8.98 -26.81 -9.59
CA PHE A 65 -8.20 -27.71 -10.44
C PHE A 65 -7.60 -28.91 -9.69
N GLN A 66 -7.61 -28.88 -8.35
CA GLN A 66 -7.12 -29.97 -7.49
C GLN A 66 -8.05 -31.19 -7.53
N ASP A 67 -9.37 -30.98 -7.56
CA ASP A 67 -10.35 -32.07 -7.56
C ASP A 67 -10.68 -32.61 -8.97
N ILE A 68 -10.07 -32.05 -10.02
CA ILE A 68 -10.25 -32.56 -11.38
C ILE A 68 -9.33 -33.77 -11.57
N PRO A 69 -9.87 -35.00 -11.70
CA PRO A 69 -9.05 -36.19 -11.88
C PRO A 69 -8.15 -36.04 -13.12
N VAL A 70 -6.88 -36.38 -12.97
CA VAL A 70 -5.94 -36.54 -14.08
C VAL A 70 -6.21 -37.90 -14.72
N ASP A 71 -6.42 -37.92 -16.04
CA ASP A 71 -6.64 -39.17 -16.77
C ASP A 71 -5.31 -39.92 -16.90
N GLU A 72 -5.16 -41.01 -16.14
CA GLU A 72 -3.97 -41.86 -16.13
C GLU A 72 -3.66 -42.47 -17.51
N THR A 73 -4.65 -42.53 -18.41
CA THR A 73 -4.58 -43.13 -19.74
C THR A 73 -4.20 -42.13 -20.85
N MET A 74 -4.36 -40.83 -20.62
CA MET A 74 -4.14 -39.74 -21.62
C MET A 74 -2.94 -38.84 -21.29
N GLY A 75 -2.03 -39.27 -20.40
CA GLY A 75 -0.84 -38.49 -20.03
C GLY A 75 -0.90 -37.84 -18.64
N GLY A 76 -1.83 -38.30 -17.79
CA GLY A 76 -1.90 -37.96 -16.38
C GLY A 76 -0.60 -38.31 -15.65
N GLY A 77 -0.05 -37.33 -14.92
CA GLY A 77 1.19 -37.49 -14.18
C GLY A 77 1.71 -36.19 -13.58
N SER A 78 2.92 -36.22 -13.01
CA SER A 78 3.59 -35.07 -12.38
C SER A 78 3.79 -33.89 -13.36
N GLY A 79 3.98 -34.17 -14.65
CA GLY A 79 4.10 -33.15 -15.69
C GLY A 79 2.81 -32.36 -15.90
N GLU A 80 1.65 -33.03 -15.91
CA GLU A 80 0.35 -32.37 -16.01
C GLU A 80 0.05 -31.55 -14.75
N GLN A 81 0.39 -32.06 -13.57
CA GLN A 81 0.24 -31.32 -12.31
C GLN A 81 1.08 -30.02 -12.31
N MET A 82 2.33 -30.09 -12.77
CA MET A 82 3.19 -28.92 -12.90
C MET A 82 2.63 -27.92 -13.94
N PHE A 83 2.15 -28.42 -15.08
CA PHE A 83 1.54 -27.57 -16.10
C PHE A 83 0.27 -26.87 -15.61
N ARG A 84 -0.60 -27.59 -14.90
CA ARG A 84 -1.80 -27.02 -14.25
C ARG A 84 -1.41 -25.93 -13.24
N GLY A 85 -0.38 -26.17 -12.42
CA GLY A 85 0.14 -25.16 -11.49
C GLY A 85 0.58 -23.89 -12.21
N MET A 86 1.37 -24.02 -13.28
CA MET A 86 1.80 -22.87 -14.09
C MET A 86 0.61 -22.17 -14.75
N MET A 87 -0.38 -22.91 -15.23
CA MET A 87 -1.59 -22.36 -15.84
C MET A 87 -2.39 -21.52 -14.83
N VAL A 88 -2.57 -22.03 -13.61
CA VAL A 88 -3.27 -21.31 -12.53
C VAL A 88 -2.51 -20.02 -12.17
N GLU A 89 -1.18 -20.09 -12.08
CA GLU A 89 -0.36 -18.91 -11.81
C GLU A 89 -0.48 -17.83 -12.90
N GLN A 90 -0.46 -18.23 -14.17
CA GLN A 90 -0.64 -17.29 -15.29
C GLN A 90 -2.05 -16.70 -15.31
N MET A 91 -3.07 -17.50 -14.95
CA MET A 91 -4.43 -17.00 -14.82
C MET A 91 -4.54 -15.95 -13.71
N GLY A 92 -3.95 -16.21 -12.54
CA GLY A 92 -3.89 -15.23 -11.45
C GLY A 92 -3.19 -13.93 -11.85
N LYS A 93 -2.06 -14.02 -12.58
CA LYS A 93 -1.34 -12.84 -13.12
C LYS A 93 -2.19 -12.06 -14.11
N SER A 94 -2.82 -12.74 -15.06
CA SER A 94 -3.70 -12.12 -16.06
C SER A 94 -4.86 -11.40 -15.39
N MET A 95 -5.51 -12.05 -14.43
CA MET A 95 -6.62 -11.47 -13.67
C MET A 95 -6.19 -10.24 -12.87
N ALA A 96 -5.08 -10.32 -12.12
CA ALA A 96 -4.56 -9.17 -11.38
C ALA A 96 -4.22 -7.99 -12.30
N SER A 97 -3.57 -8.25 -13.44
CA SER A 97 -3.20 -7.20 -14.40
C SER A 97 -4.40 -6.54 -15.10
N GLY A 98 -5.52 -7.25 -15.21
CA GLY A 98 -6.75 -6.79 -15.87
C GLY A 98 -7.71 -6.01 -14.97
N GLY A 99 -7.33 -5.74 -13.72
CA GLY A 99 -8.17 -5.05 -12.72
C GLY A 99 -8.47 -5.87 -11.46
N GLY A 100 -8.10 -7.15 -11.44
CA GLY A 100 -8.04 -7.97 -10.23
C GLY A 100 -9.35 -8.02 -9.44
N ILE A 101 -9.21 -8.14 -8.12
CA ILE A 101 -10.30 -8.12 -7.15
C ILE A 101 -10.24 -6.86 -6.26
N GLY A 102 -9.32 -5.93 -6.54
CA GLY A 102 -9.09 -4.69 -5.78
C GLY A 102 -8.20 -4.85 -4.54
N LEU A 103 -7.53 -6.00 -4.39
CA LEU A 103 -6.62 -6.25 -3.26
C LEU A 103 -5.32 -5.45 -3.43
N SER A 104 -4.83 -5.31 -4.66
CA SER A 104 -3.62 -4.54 -4.98
C SER A 104 -3.73 -3.08 -4.52
N ASP A 105 -4.87 -2.42 -4.67
CA ASP A 105 -5.09 -1.05 -4.20
C ASP A 105 -5.03 -0.92 -2.67
N SER A 106 -5.56 -1.92 -1.98
CA SER A 106 -5.54 -1.99 -0.51
C SER A 106 -4.11 -2.17 0.00
N ILE A 107 -3.35 -3.08 -0.60
CA ILE A 107 -1.95 -3.33 -0.26
C ILE A 107 -1.09 -2.11 -0.58
N TYR A 108 -1.29 -1.48 -1.74
CA TYR A 108 -0.62 -0.25 -2.13
C TYR A 108 -0.84 0.84 -1.05
N SER A 109 -2.09 1.07 -0.67
CA SER A 109 -2.45 2.07 0.33
C SER A 109 -1.80 1.80 1.68
N GLU A 110 -1.72 0.54 2.08
CA GLU A 110 -1.10 0.14 3.34
C GLU A 110 0.42 0.31 3.33
N ILE A 111 1.08 -0.04 2.21
CA ILE A 111 2.52 0.20 2.03
C ILE A 111 2.86 1.70 2.10
N LEU A 112 1.97 2.57 1.62
CA LEU A 112 2.16 4.02 1.73
C LEU A 112 2.07 4.49 3.18
N LYS A 113 1.04 4.05 3.93
CA LYS A 113 0.89 4.40 5.34
C LYS A 113 2.08 3.93 6.18
N MET A 114 2.59 2.73 5.93
CA MET A 114 3.76 2.22 6.64
C MET A 114 5.01 3.06 6.40
N GLN A 115 5.16 3.63 5.20
CA GLN A 115 6.26 4.53 4.89
C GLN A 115 6.09 5.91 5.54
N GLU A 116 4.85 6.41 5.65
CA GLU A 116 4.54 7.64 6.38
C GLU A 116 4.87 7.51 7.87
N VAL A 117 4.58 6.34 8.49
CA VAL A 117 4.90 6.08 9.91
C VAL A 117 6.40 5.89 10.16
N ALA A 118 7.16 5.47 9.14
CA ALA A 118 8.59 5.22 9.23
C ALA A 118 9.47 6.45 8.92
N SER A 119 8.87 7.54 8.44
CA SER A 119 9.54 8.81 8.08
C SER A 119 9.43 9.83 9.22
#